data_AF-A0A529ME52-F1
#
_entry.id   AF-A0A529ME52-F1
#
_cell.length_a   1.000
_cell.length_b   1.000
_cell.length_c   1.000
_cell.angle_alpha   90.00
_cell.angle_beta   90.00
_cell.angle_gamma   90.00
#
_symmetry.space_group_name_H-M   'P 1'
#
loop_
_entity.id
_entity.type
_entity.pdbx_description
1 polymer ?
#
loop_
_entity_poly.entity_id
_entity_poly.type
_entity_poly.pdbx_seq_one_letter_code
_entity_poly.pdbx_strand_id
1 'polypeptide(L)'
;AWCGYACPQTVWVDLFLVVERAIEGDRNARMKLDAGPWTARKLMLRVSKHTIWLVIGAATGGAWIFYFADAPTLLGELFTGTAAPVAYITVAVLTATTYTFGGLMREQVCTYMCPWPRIQAAMLDENSLTVTYN
;
A
#
# COMPACT_ATOMS: atom_id res chain seq x y z
N ALA A 1 7.75 -13.83 -12.25
CA ALA A 1 8.70 -12.78 -11.81
C ALA A 1 8.21 -12.20 -10.48
N TRP A 2 9.05 -12.21 -9.44
CA TRP A 2 8.70 -11.72 -8.09
C TRP A 2 8.37 -10.22 -8.11
N CYS A 3 9.20 -9.39 -8.76
CA CYS A 3 9.03 -7.93 -8.81
C CYS A 3 7.80 -7.43 -9.61
N GLY A 4 6.93 -8.32 -10.09
CA GLY A 4 5.63 -7.99 -10.71
C GLY A 4 4.50 -7.93 -9.67
N TYR A 5 3.27 -8.32 -10.05
CA TYR A 5 2.10 -8.35 -9.16
C TYR A 5 2.15 -9.42 -8.06
N ALA A 6 3.18 -10.29 -8.06
CA ALA A 6 3.48 -11.14 -6.92
C ALA A 6 4.08 -10.34 -5.75
N CYS A 7 4.74 -9.20 -6.03
CA CYS A 7 5.29 -8.33 -5.00
C CYS A 7 4.15 -7.49 -4.38
N PRO A 8 3.92 -7.58 -3.05
CA PRO A 8 2.87 -6.81 -2.41
C PRO A 8 3.12 -5.30 -2.49
N GLN A 9 4.38 -4.88 -2.51
CA GLN A 9 4.74 -3.46 -2.69
C GLN A 9 4.21 -2.91 -4.01
N THR A 10 4.33 -3.65 -5.11
CA THR A 10 3.82 -3.24 -6.43
C THR A 10 2.30 -3.09 -6.38
N VAL A 11 1.60 -4.07 -5.81
CA VAL A 11 0.13 -4.06 -5.68
C VAL A 11 -0.34 -2.86 -4.87
N TRP A 12 0.31 -2.56 -3.73
CA TRP A 12 -0.07 -1.43 -2.89
C TRP A 12 0.16 -0.08 -3.55
N VAL A 13 1.31 0.10 -4.21
CA VAL A 13 1.63 1.35 -4.93
C VAL A 13 0.60 1.59 -6.04
N ASP A 14 0.32 0.57 -6.86
CA ASP A 14 -0.66 0.68 -7.94
C ASP A 14 -2.05 1.01 -7.42
N LEU A 15 -2.49 0.32 -6.37
CA LEU A 15 -3.80 0.56 -5.74
C LEU A 15 -3.89 2.00 -5.21
N PHE A 16 -2.85 2.49 -4.52
CA PHE A 16 -2.83 3.85 -4.00
C PHE A 16 -2.80 4.91 -5.08
N LEU A 17 -2.11 4.67 -6.19
CA LEU A 17 -2.11 5.55 -7.36
C LEU A 17 -3.49 5.62 -8.03
N VAL A 18 -4.20 4.49 -8.13
CA VAL A 18 -5.58 4.45 -8.63
C VAL A 18 -6.51 5.26 -7.74
N VAL A 19 -6.42 5.08 -6.42
CA VAL A 19 -7.19 5.87 -5.43
C VAL A 19 -6.86 7.36 -5.54
N GLU A 20 -5.59 7.72 -5.61
CA GLU A 20 -5.16 9.13 -5.75
C GLU A 20 -5.70 9.75 -7.04
N ARG A 21 -5.69 9.00 -8.15
CA ARG A 21 -6.23 9.48 -9.42
C ARG A 21 -7.75 9.64 -9.38
N ALA A 22 -8.45 8.75 -8.68
CA ALA A 22 -9.90 8.84 -8.54
C ALA A 22 -10.33 10.07 -7.70
N ILE A 23 -9.54 10.45 -6.70
CA ILE A 23 -9.87 11.54 -5.77
C ILE A 23 -9.34 12.89 -6.26
N GLU A 24 -8.05 12.98 -6.60
CA GLU A 24 -7.39 14.24 -6.95
C GLU A 24 -7.33 14.48 -8.47
N GLY A 25 -7.67 13.48 -9.28
CA GLY A 25 -7.65 13.55 -10.74
C GLY A 25 -6.33 13.13 -11.37
N ASP A 26 -6.19 13.45 -12.65
CA ASP A 26 -4.99 13.14 -13.42
C ASP A 26 -3.76 13.97 -12.97
N ARG A 27 -2.63 13.76 -13.63
CA ARG A 27 -1.39 14.46 -13.30
C ARG A 27 -1.54 15.98 -13.33
N ASN A 28 -2.25 16.53 -14.33
CA ASN A 28 -2.41 17.96 -14.50
C ASN A 28 -3.31 18.55 -13.40
N ALA A 29 -4.41 17.87 -13.05
CA ALA A 29 -5.27 18.25 -11.95
C ALA A 29 -4.52 18.27 -10.62
N ARG A 30 -3.68 17.26 -10.36
CA ARG A 30 -2.85 17.18 -9.14
C ARG A 30 -1.82 18.30 -9.07
N MET A 31 -1.07 18.54 -10.15
CA MET A 31 -0.09 19.63 -10.19
C MET A 31 -0.76 21.00 -9.94
N LYS A 32 -1.94 21.23 -10.51
CA LYS A 32 -2.72 22.45 -10.26
C LYS A 32 -3.23 22.52 -8.82
N LEU A 33 -3.69 21.41 -8.26
CA LEU A 33 -4.15 21.32 -6.88
C LEU A 33 -3.00 21.60 -5.90
N ASP A 34 -1.80 21.08 -6.17
CA ASP A 34 -0.60 21.29 -5.36
C ASP A 34 -0.14 22.75 -5.38
N ALA A 35 -0.07 23.37 -6.56
CA ALA A 35 0.32 24.78 -6.72
C ALA A 35 -0.74 25.79 -6.20
N GLY A 36 -2.00 25.36 -6.08
CA GLY A 36 -3.09 26.21 -5.61
C GLY A 36 -3.07 26.47 -4.10
N PRO A 37 -3.76 27.54 -3.64
CA PRO A 37 -3.86 27.86 -2.21
C PRO A 37 -4.61 26.78 -1.43
N TRP A 38 -4.40 26.76 -0.11
CA TRP A 38 -5.11 25.87 0.82
C TRP A 38 -6.58 26.28 0.94
N THR A 39 -7.42 25.69 0.09
CA THR A 39 -8.87 25.84 0.12
C THR A 39 -9.52 24.67 0.85
N ALA A 40 -10.75 24.86 1.33
CA ALA A 40 -11.54 23.77 1.94
C ALA A 40 -11.68 22.55 1.01
N ARG A 41 -11.83 22.79 -0.30
CA ARG A 41 -11.82 21.73 -1.31
C ARG A 41 -10.51 20.95 -1.34
N LYS A 42 -9.36 21.64 -1.34
CA LYS A 42 -8.04 20.99 -1.32
C LYS A 42 -7.86 20.13 -0.06
N LEU A 43 -8.27 20.65 1.09
CA LEU A 43 -8.21 19.92 2.35
C LEU A 43 -9.07 18.65 2.30
N MET A 44 -10.33 18.75 1.85
CA MET A 44 -11.22 17.60 1.72
C MET A 44 -10.65 16.51 0.82
N LEU A 45 -10.13 16.87 -0.36
CA LEU A 45 -9.53 15.89 -1.28
C LEU A 45 -8.32 15.18 -0.65
N ARG A 46 -7.45 15.92 0.04
CA ARG A 46 -6.26 15.35 0.70
C ARG A 46 -6.65 14.43 1.84
N VAL A 47 -7.56 14.88 2.71
CA VAL A 47 -8.05 14.07 3.83
C VAL A 47 -8.71 12.80 3.31
N SER A 48 -9.63 12.90 2.34
CA SER A 48 -10.28 11.72 1.75
C SER A 48 -9.26 10.73 1.17
N LYS A 49 -8.22 11.19 0.48
CA LYS A 49 -7.15 10.33 -0.03
C LYS A 49 -6.43 9.60 1.09
N HIS A 50 -5.94 10.33 2.09
CA HIS A 50 -5.17 9.74 3.18
C HIS A 50 -6.03 8.81 4.05
N THR A 51 -7.31 9.13 4.27
CA THR A 51 -8.26 8.25 4.95
C THR A 51 -8.41 6.92 4.20
N ILE A 52 -8.59 6.95 2.88
CA ILE A 52 -8.73 5.70 2.10
C ILE A 52 -7.43 4.89 2.11
N TRP A 53 -6.28 5.53 2.00
CA TRP A 53 -4.98 4.84 2.12
C TRP A 53 -4.81 4.17 3.48
N LEU A 54 -5.20 4.84 4.58
CA LEU A 54 -5.15 4.25 5.92
C LEU A 54 -6.12 3.08 6.07
N VAL A 55 -7.34 3.17 5.52
CA VAL A 55 -8.30 2.06 5.52
C VAL A 55 -7.74 0.84 4.78
N ILE A 56 -7.13 1.04 3.61
CA ILE A 56 -6.48 -0.05 2.87
C ILE A 56 -5.32 -0.65 3.66
N GLY A 57 -4.50 0.19 4.30
CA GLY A 57 -3.41 -0.27 5.18
C GLY A 57 -3.93 -1.09 6.36
N ALA A 58 -4.99 -0.62 7.03
CA ALA A 58 -5.64 -1.32 8.14
C ALA A 58 -6.26 -2.65 7.70
N ALA A 59 -6.91 -2.67 6.53
CA ALA A 59 -7.45 -3.90 5.96
C ALA A 59 -6.33 -4.91 5.64
N THR A 60 -5.19 -4.43 5.13
CA THR A 60 -4.01 -5.26 4.86
C THR A 60 -3.43 -5.85 6.15
N GLY A 61 -3.25 -5.02 7.19
CA GLY A 61 -2.78 -5.47 8.50
C GLY A 61 -3.74 -6.43 9.19
N GLY A 62 -5.04 -6.17 9.14
CA GLY A 62 -6.09 -7.03 9.69
C GLY A 62 -6.13 -8.39 8.98
N ALA A 63 -6.13 -8.40 7.64
CA ALA A 63 -6.11 -9.63 6.84
C ALA A 63 -4.89 -10.51 7.16
N TRP A 64 -3.73 -9.90 7.43
CA TRP A 64 -2.55 -10.65 7.85
C TRP A 64 -2.74 -11.35 9.20
N ILE A 65 -3.33 -10.69 10.19
CA ILE A 65 -3.53 -11.31 11.52
C ILE A 65 -4.64 -12.36 11.49
N PHE A 66 -5.67 -12.19 10.65
CA PHE A 66 -6.69 -13.21 10.42
C PHE A 66 -6.15 -14.53 9.88
N TYR A 67 -4.92 -14.55 9.36
CA TYR A 67 -4.24 -15.79 9.00
C TYR A 67 -3.78 -16.58 10.25
N PHE A 68 -3.43 -15.89 11.34
CA PHE A 68 -2.85 -16.49 12.54
C PHE A 68 -3.87 -16.70 13.69
N ALA A 69 -5.04 -16.07 13.62
CA ALA A 69 -6.08 -16.13 14.63
C ALA A 69 -7.46 -16.23 13.98
N ASP A 70 -8.45 -16.70 14.75
CA ASP A 70 -9.84 -16.82 14.27
C ASP A 70 -10.40 -15.46 13.83
N ALA A 71 -10.59 -15.32 12.52
CA ALA A 71 -11.01 -14.08 11.88
C ALA A 71 -12.31 -13.48 12.44
N PRO A 72 -13.43 -14.23 12.60
CA PRO A 72 -14.68 -13.62 13.06
C PRO A 72 -14.58 -13.14 14.52
N THR A 73 -13.91 -13.91 15.37
CA THR A 73 -13.70 -13.57 16.79
C THR A 73 -12.81 -12.35 16.92
N LEU A 74 -11.65 -12.36 16.27
CA LEU A 74 -10.69 -11.27 16.35
C LEU A 74 -11.23 -9.97 15.77
N LEU A 75 -12.02 -10.03 14.69
CA LEU A 75 -12.67 -8.84 14.14
C LEU A 75 -13.60 -8.19 15.18
N GLY A 76 -14.40 -9.00 15.88
CA GLY A 76 -15.24 -8.53 16.98
C GLY A 76 -14.42 -7.89 18.09
N GLU A 77 -13.38 -8.59 18.56
CA GLU A 77 -12.49 -8.15 19.63
C GLU A 77 -11.74 -6.84 19.30
N LEU A 78 -11.36 -6.65 18.04
CA LEU A 78 -10.71 -5.42 17.58
C LEU A 78 -11.65 -4.22 17.74
N PHE A 79 -12.93 -4.35 17.39
CA PHE A 79 -13.93 -3.29 17.51
C PHE A 79 -14.44 -3.08 18.94
N THR A 80 -14.47 -4.13 19.77
CA THR A 80 -14.89 -4.03 21.18
C THR A 80 -13.76 -3.57 22.10
N GLY A 81 -12.52 -3.46 21.61
CA GLY A 81 -11.38 -3.04 22.42
C GLY A 81 -10.78 -4.16 23.29
N THR A 82 -11.16 -5.41 23.05
CA THR A 82 -10.81 -6.56 23.91
C THR A 82 -9.72 -7.45 23.30
N ALA A 83 -9.25 -7.16 22.09
CA ALA A 83 -8.20 -7.95 21.45
C ALA A 83 -6.87 -7.85 22.22
N ALA A 84 -6.03 -8.87 22.06
CA ALA A 84 -4.70 -8.86 22.66
C ALA A 84 -3.89 -7.63 22.18
N PRO A 85 -3.09 -6.96 23.04
CA PRO A 85 -2.29 -5.79 22.65
C PRO A 85 -1.38 -6.04 21.45
N VAL A 86 -0.87 -7.28 21.31
CA VAL A 86 -0.06 -7.70 20.16
C VAL A 86 -0.82 -7.57 18.85
N ALA A 87 -2.12 -7.88 18.82
CA ALA A 87 -2.92 -7.76 17.61
C ALA A 87 -3.02 -6.30 17.15
N TYR A 88 -3.31 -5.38 18.09
CA TYR A 88 -3.34 -3.95 17.79
C TYR A 88 -1.99 -3.42 17.30
N ILE A 89 -0.90 -3.80 17.97
CA ILE A 89 0.46 -3.37 17.58
C ILE A 89 0.79 -3.88 16.17
N THR A 90 0.50 -5.14 15.87
CA THR A 90 0.76 -5.71 14.55
C THR A 90 -0.07 -5.03 13.47
N VAL A 91 -1.37 -4.80 13.69
CA VAL A 91 -2.21 -4.06 12.71
C VAL A 91 -1.64 -2.65 12.51
N ALA A 92 -1.30 -1.94 13.59
CA ALA A 92 -0.79 -0.58 13.51
C ALA A 92 0.54 -0.51 12.75
N VAL A 93 1.48 -1.42 13.03
CA VAL A 93 2.78 -1.48 12.34
C VAL A 93 2.61 -1.81 10.86
N LEU A 94 1.78 -2.81 10.54
CA LEU A 94 1.52 -3.18 9.14
C LEU A 94 0.81 -2.05 8.40
N THR A 95 -0.17 -1.41 9.02
CA THR A 95 -0.86 -0.23 8.45
C THR A 95 0.13 0.90 8.18
N ALA A 96 0.97 1.24 9.17
CA ALA A 96 1.93 2.32 9.06
C ALA A 96 2.97 2.05 7.97
N THR A 97 3.48 0.82 7.88
CA THR A 97 4.47 0.42 6.86
C THR A 97 3.83 0.39 5.47
N THR A 98 2.65 -0.21 5.29
CA THR A 98 1.93 -0.18 4.00
C THR A 98 1.63 1.24 3.55
N TYR A 99 1.13 2.09 4.45
CA TYR A 99 0.84 3.50 4.16
C TYR A 99 2.10 4.28 3.74
N THR A 100 3.18 4.14 4.52
CA THR A 100 4.42 4.87 4.28
C THR A 100 5.13 4.39 3.02
N PHE A 101 5.31 3.08 2.89
CA PHE A 101 6.04 2.47 1.79
C PHE A 101 5.25 2.51 0.49
N GLY A 102 3.97 2.17 0.51
CA GLY A 102 3.13 2.20 -0.68
C GLY A 102 2.76 3.61 -1.11
N GLY A 103 2.39 4.48 -0.17
CA GLY A 103 1.77 5.79 -0.48
C GLY A 103 2.78 6.90 -0.69
N LEU A 104 3.76 6.98 0.22
CA LEU A 104 4.71 8.07 0.27
C LEU A 104 6.01 7.75 -0.46
N MET A 105 6.62 6.60 -0.17
CA MET A 105 7.92 6.22 -0.75
C MET A 105 7.82 5.55 -2.12
N ARG A 106 6.72 4.85 -2.42
CA ARG A 106 6.41 4.30 -3.74
C ARG A 106 7.57 3.48 -4.33
N GLU A 107 8.04 3.85 -5.53
CA GLU A 107 9.13 3.17 -6.25
C GLU A 107 10.50 3.31 -5.58
N GLN A 108 10.68 4.26 -4.64
CA GLN A 108 11.94 4.42 -3.90
C GLN A 108 12.27 3.15 -3.09
N VAL A 109 11.25 2.44 -2.61
CA VAL A 109 11.42 1.16 -1.92
C VAL A 109 12.02 0.12 -2.87
N CYS A 110 11.50 0.01 -4.09
CA CYS A 110 11.98 -0.94 -5.09
C CYS A 110 13.41 -0.63 -5.56
N THR A 111 13.75 0.65 -5.69
CA THR A 111 15.06 1.09 -6.21
C THR A 111 16.16 1.01 -5.16
N TYR A 112 15.88 1.41 -3.92
CA TYR A 112 16.93 1.62 -2.91
C TYR A 112 16.91 0.64 -1.75
N MET A 113 15.74 0.11 -1.37
CA MET A 113 15.62 -0.76 -0.18
C MET A 113 15.51 -2.24 -0.56
N CYS A 114 14.82 -2.54 -1.66
CA CYS A 114 14.48 -3.90 -2.04
C CYS A 114 15.68 -4.59 -2.71
N PRO A 115 16.16 -5.73 -2.18
CA PRO A 115 17.26 -6.48 -2.81
C PRO A 115 16.78 -7.32 -4.01
N TRP A 116 15.47 -7.56 -4.12
CA TRP A 116 14.89 -8.48 -5.09
C TRP A 116 15.20 -8.19 -6.56
N PRO A 117 15.24 -6.93 -7.05
CA PRO A 117 15.60 -6.67 -8.44
C PRO A 117 16.96 -7.24 -8.83
N ARG A 118 17.91 -7.28 -7.89
CA ARG A 118 19.25 -7.86 -8.10
C ARG A 118 19.22 -9.39 -8.07
N ILE A 119 18.50 -9.96 -7.11
CA ILE A 119 18.41 -11.43 -6.94
C ILE A 119 17.60 -12.06 -8.09
N GLN A 120 16.58 -11.38 -8.58
CA GLN A 120 15.71 -11.90 -9.63
C GLN A 120 16.45 -12.21 -10.93
N ALA A 121 17.48 -11.43 -11.27
CA ALA A 121 18.31 -11.70 -12.44
C ALA A 121 19.07 -13.04 -12.32
N ALA A 122 19.44 -13.46 -11.10
CA ALA A 122 20.11 -14.73 -10.86
C ALA A 122 19.15 -15.94 -10.80
N MET A 123 17.84 -15.69 -10.66
CA MET A 123 16.81 -16.76 -10.61
C MET A 123 16.26 -17.12 -12.01
N LEU A 124 16.70 -16.41 -13.06
CA LEU A 124 16.29 -16.67 -14.43
C LEU A 124 17.43 -17.41 -15.16
N ASP A 125 17.07 -18.47 -15.87
CA ASP A 125 17.97 -19.24 -16.73
C ASP A 125 17.54 -19.14 -18.21
N GLU A 126 18.28 -19.78 -19.11
CA GLU A 126 17.97 -19.78 -20.55
C GLU A 126 16.61 -20.43 -20.88
N ASN A 127 16.09 -21.27 -19.99
CA ASN A 127 14.79 -21.93 -20.15
C ASN A 127 13.63 -21.13 -19.55
N SER A 128 13.92 -20.04 -18.84
CA SER A 128 12.93 -19.22 -18.16
C SER A 128 12.21 -18.30 -19.14
N LEU A 129 10.89 -18.45 -19.22
CA LEU A 129 10.05 -17.59 -20.05
C LEU A 129 10.03 -16.16 -19.50
N THR A 130 10.63 -15.22 -20.23
CA THR A 130 10.60 -13.78 -19.92
C THR A 130 9.60 -13.08 -20.81
N VAL A 131 8.69 -12.31 -20.21
CA VAL A 131 7.71 -11.52 -20.96
C VAL A 131 8.40 -10.25 -21.46
N THR A 132 8.58 -10.12 -22.77
CA THR A 132 9.13 -8.92 -23.43
C THR A 132 8.03 -8.23 -24.21
N TYR A 133 7.92 -6.91 -24.05
CA TYR A 133 7.07 -6.07 -24.88
C TYR A 133 8.01 -5.29 -25.82
N ASN A 134 8.16 -5.78 -27.06
CA ASN A 134 8.90 -5.09 -28.13
C ASN A 134 7.95 -4.18 -28.92
#